data_AF-A0A7S2P1J8-F1
#
_entry.id   AF-A0A7S2P1J8-F1
#
_cell.length_a   1.000
_cell.length_b   1.000
_cell.length_c   1.000
_cell.angle_alpha   90.00
_cell.angle_beta   90.00
_cell.angle_gamma   90.00
#
_symmetry.space_group_name_H-M   'P 1'
#
loop_
_entity.id
_entity.type
_entity.pdbx_description
1 polymer ?
#
loop_
_entity_poly.entity_id
_entity_poly.type
_entity_poly.pdbx_seq_one_letter_code
_entity_poly.pdbx_strand_id
1 'polypeptide(L)'
;VPTAPIAVEALKGTTNPAADRFVPPDVLLQGKKKKQSIKDMSGTSLTFLPDITVFKGEDGKPSIEFTAKRLEGRMNEIAYLNAGLALTLTDSRRKNSKKKGNNVDANGNDGTLGTKIFYHAGGLAEYIELLTSTKTPLVGAGSRTKSGGKKEVRKRKRSANDPLAELLTDDGCSILITGSVVPSSEGQNASPISISVALRYSSDMFDENILSFCNNIRTKDGGSHVEGLKAALTRTVNQMAKKTGKLKDGSSNLPGEFVREGLTAIVAVNIAEPEFEGQTKGRLGNPEVRPSVDTLVSKELTRLFEWSPDILNAIVDKASDAQSAAVAARAARDMVRRKSLLTSTVLPGKLADCASRTPEESEIFIVEGDSAAGSAKQGRDRNTQAILPLRGKILNIERAAAEKIYQNNELQSLISALGLGIKGTELDLSSLRYHRIVIMTDADVDGAHIRVLLLTFFYRYQRELIENGYVYIACPPLYKLTTSRTVNGSKEHYVYNDEEKDSLLNDVTASECKVTIQRFKGLGEMMPEQLWSTTMDPARRKMLKVTVDDCAAADSMLSILMGDAVAPRKDFISTHAENLKLDDLDV
;
A
#
# COMPACT_ATOMS: atom_id res chain seq x y z
N VAL A 1 19.35 -19.83 31.31
CA VAL A 1 20.28 -18.68 31.14
C VAL A 1 19.59 -17.46 31.72
N PRO A 2 20.19 -16.69 32.64
CA PRO A 2 19.54 -15.51 33.18
C PRO A 2 19.43 -14.48 32.04
N THR A 3 18.20 -14.16 31.65
CA THR A 3 17.90 -13.16 30.62
C THR A 3 18.34 -11.79 31.12
N ALA A 4 19.33 -11.20 30.45
CA ALA A 4 19.84 -9.87 30.80
C ALA A 4 18.74 -8.80 30.65
N PRO A 5 18.67 -7.81 31.57
CA PRO A 5 17.59 -6.83 31.60
C PRO A 5 17.67 -5.83 30.44
N ILE A 6 16.50 -5.42 29.94
CA ILE A 6 16.35 -4.23 29.10
C ILE A 6 16.12 -3.05 30.04
N ALA A 7 16.95 -2.01 29.94
CA ALA A 7 16.83 -0.80 30.75
C ALA A 7 16.27 0.35 29.90
N VAL A 8 15.33 1.10 30.50
CA VAL A 8 14.73 2.32 29.92
C VAL A 8 14.97 3.47 30.88
N GLU A 9 15.62 4.53 30.41
CA GLU A 9 15.89 5.74 31.17
C GLU A 9 15.31 6.98 30.47
N ALA A 10 14.75 7.91 31.24
CA ALA A 10 14.14 9.15 30.74
C ALA A 10 14.77 10.38 31.41
N LEU A 11 15.26 11.34 30.62
CA LEU A 11 15.93 12.56 31.09
C LEU A 11 15.36 13.80 30.36
N LYS A 12 15.22 14.93 31.06
CA LYS A 12 14.66 16.19 30.51
C LYS A 12 15.80 17.19 30.29
N GLY A 13 15.94 17.78 29.09
CA GLY A 13 17.06 18.69 28.79
C GLY A 13 16.72 19.83 27.83
N THR A 14 17.46 20.95 27.93
CA THR A 14 17.36 22.16 27.07
C THR A 14 18.50 22.25 26.05
N THR A 15 18.29 23.05 25.01
CA THR A 15 18.94 23.03 23.69
C THR A 15 20.39 23.59 23.62
N ASN A 16 21.26 22.94 22.82
CA ASN A 16 22.16 23.60 21.85
C ASN A 16 22.77 22.57 20.85
N PRO A 17 22.93 22.86 19.53
CA PRO A 17 23.41 21.91 18.54
C PRO A 17 24.88 22.16 18.16
N ALA A 18 25.79 21.28 18.58
CA ALA A 18 27.07 21.04 17.89
C ALA A 18 27.74 19.77 18.42
N ALA A 19 28.00 18.85 17.48
CA ALA A 19 28.97 17.76 17.42
C ALA A 19 29.47 17.07 18.71
N ASP A 20 29.40 15.73 18.62
CA ASP A 20 30.19 14.72 19.30
C ASP A 20 30.03 14.54 20.82
N ARG A 21 29.37 13.41 21.14
CA ARG A 21 29.26 12.72 22.44
C ARG A 21 28.44 13.44 23.51
N PHE A 22 27.17 13.06 23.63
CA PHE A 22 26.32 13.58 24.71
C PHE A 22 26.48 12.78 26.01
N VAL A 23 27.04 13.48 26.99
CA VAL A 23 27.14 13.17 28.42
C VAL A 23 25.96 13.91 29.11
N PRO A 24 25.40 13.43 30.24
CA PRO A 24 24.25 14.08 30.89
C PRO A 24 24.43 15.60 31.15
N PRO A 25 23.35 16.40 31.17
CA PRO A 25 23.39 17.87 31.05
C PRO A 25 24.15 18.64 32.14
N ASP A 26 24.50 18.01 33.27
CA ASP A 26 25.28 18.67 34.34
C ASP A 26 26.80 18.57 34.15
N VAL A 27 27.27 17.74 33.21
CA VAL A 27 28.72 17.51 33.00
C VAL A 27 29.29 18.37 31.87
N LEU A 28 28.46 18.96 31.00
CA LEU A 28 28.92 19.67 29.80
C LEU A 28 28.94 21.21 29.90
N LEU A 29 28.40 21.83 30.95
CA LEU A 29 28.35 23.30 31.08
C LEU A 29 29.28 23.94 32.12
N GLN A 30 30.19 23.19 32.75
CA GLN A 30 31.26 23.81 33.56
C GLN A 30 32.61 23.19 33.22
N GLY A 31 33.45 23.96 32.51
CA GLY A 31 34.90 23.76 32.42
C GLY A 31 35.65 23.93 33.76
N LYS A 32 34.97 23.68 34.89
CA LYS A 32 35.55 23.54 36.22
C LYS A 32 34.85 22.36 36.88
N LYS A 33 35.66 21.39 37.29
CA LYS A 33 35.29 20.30 38.19
C LYS A 33 34.53 20.86 39.41
N LYS A 34 33.20 20.90 39.35
CA LYS A 34 32.36 20.78 40.54
C LYS A 34 31.67 19.43 40.43
N LYS A 35 32.14 18.48 41.24
CA LYS A 35 31.36 17.29 41.57
C LYS A 35 30.04 17.80 42.17
N GLN A 36 28.99 17.91 41.38
CA GLN A 36 27.65 17.89 41.95
C GLN A 36 27.51 16.54 42.64
N SER A 37 27.21 16.58 43.92
CA SER A 37 26.99 15.41 44.74
C SER A 37 25.78 14.67 44.17
N ILE A 38 25.92 13.39 43.86
CA ILE A 38 24.81 12.48 43.43
C ILE A 38 23.64 12.50 44.44
N LYS A 39 23.84 13.03 45.66
CA LYS A 39 22.81 13.17 46.69
C LYS A 39 21.67 14.15 46.36
N ASP A 40 21.80 14.99 45.33
CA ASP A 40 20.78 16.01 45.00
C ASP A 40 19.91 15.66 43.77
N MET A 41 20.11 14.48 43.17
CA MET A 41 19.31 14.02 42.03
C MET A 41 18.10 13.20 42.51
N SER A 42 16.89 13.61 42.10
CA SER A 42 15.67 12.83 42.32
C SER A 42 15.32 12.00 41.09
N GLY A 43 14.83 10.78 41.32
CA GLY A 43 14.43 9.86 40.26
C GLY A 43 13.90 8.55 40.84
N THR A 44 13.20 7.78 40.00
CA THR A 44 12.65 6.48 40.37
C THR A 44 13.15 5.45 39.37
N SER A 45 13.65 4.32 39.86
CA SER A 45 14.00 3.17 39.03
C SER A 45 13.07 2.02 39.38
N LEU A 46 12.52 1.37 38.36
CA LEU A 46 11.67 0.20 38.51
C LEU A 46 12.21 -0.92 37.63
N THR A 47 12.41 -2.09 38.25
CA THR A 47 12.84 -3.31 37.57
C THR A 47 11.83 -4.40 37.89
N PHE A 48 11.36 -5.14 36.88
CA PHE A 48 10.41 -6.24 37.06
C PHE A 48 10.71 -7.37 36.08
N LEU A 49 10.30 -8.58 36.45
CA LEU A 49 10.31 -9.76 35.59
C LEU A 49 8.85 -10.26 35.47
N PRO A 50 8.29 -10.40 34.26
CA PRO A 50 6.92 -10.88 34.12
C PRO A 50 6.78 -12.35 34.55
N ASP A 51 5.61 -12.72 35.05
CA ASP A 51 5.33 -14.08 35.49
C ASP A 51 5.09 -15.02 34.29
N ILE A 52 5.94 -16.04 34.17
CA ILE A 52 5.88 -17.07 33.11
C ILE A 52 4.60 -17.91 33.16
N THR A 53 3.89 -17.94 34.28
CA THR A 53 2.63 -18.69 34.42
C THR A 53 1.45 -17.94 33.78
N VAL A 54 1.53 -16.61 33.74
CA VAL A 54 0.48 -15.71 33.20
C VAL A 54 0.72 -15.43 31.72
N PHE A 55 1.97 -15.15 31.31
CA PHE A 55 2.30 -14.78 29.93
C PHE A 55 2.71 -16.00 29.10
N LYS A 56 1.79 -16.47 28.24
CA LYS A 56 1.98 -17.59 27.31
C LYS A 56 2.07 -17.08 25.87
N GLY A 57 2.90 -17.71 25.04
CA GLY A 57 2.99 -17.45 23.59
C GLY A 57 1.84 -18.09 22.82
N GLU A 58 1.82 -17.88 21.49
CA GLU A 58 0.79 -18.41 20.57
C GLU A 58 0.66 -19.94 20.67
N ASP A 59 1.76 -20.64 20.98
CA ASP A 59 1.81 -22.09 21.18
C ASP A 59 1.30 -22.55 22.56
N GLY A 60 0.75 -21.65 23.39
CA GLY A 60 0.31 -21.94 24.76
C GLY A 60 1.45 -22.21 25.78
N LYS A 61 2.71 -22.16 25.34
CA LYS A 61 3.90 -22.31 26.18
C LYS A 61 4.30 -20.96 26.83
N PRO A 62 4.92 -20.97 28.03
CA PRO A 62 5.46 -19.74 28.62
C PRO A 62 6.46 -19.07 27.67
N SER A 63 6.16 -17.85 27.24
CA SER A 63 7.05 -17.08 26.36
C SER A 63 7.00 -15.62 26.77
N ILE A 64 8.12 -15.13 27.30
CA ILE A 64 8.33 -13.72 27.63
C ILE A 64 9.47 -13.23 26.77
N GLU A 65 9.13 -12.79 25.56
CA GLU A 65 10.09 -12.16 24.67
C GLU A 65 9.78 -10.67 24.51
N PHE A 66 10.63 -9.82 25.08
CA PHE A 66 10.60 -8.40 24.81
C PHE A 66 11.22 -8.13 23.43
N THR A 67 10.36 -7.83 22.45
CA THR A 67 10.79 -7.44 21.12
C THR A 67 11.36 -6.02 21.14
N ALA A 68 12.68 -5.89 20.96
CA ALA A 68 13.36 -4.59 20.96
C ALA A 68 12.72 -3.61 19.94
N LYS A 69 12.40 -4.07 18.72
CA LYS A 69 11.78 -3.25 17.67
C LYS A 69 10.44 -2.62 18.09
N ARG A 70 9.62 -3.33 18.89
CA ARG A 70 8.35 -2.80 19.39
C ARG A 70 8.57 -1.70 20.44
N LEU A 71 9.52 -1.91 21.35
CA LEU A 71 9.91 -0.92 22.35
C LEU A 71 10.54 0.32 21.71
N GLU A 72 11.44 0.13 20.75
CA GLU A 72 12.06 1.21 19.96
C GLU A 72 11.00 2.07 19.29
N GLY A 73 10.04 1.46 18.59
CA GLY A 73 8.96 2.21 17.93
C GLY A 73 8.13 3.04 18.92
N ARG A 74 7.80 2.48 20.08
CA ARG A 74 7.01 3.19 21.09
C ARG A 74 7.79 4.30 21.79
N MET A 75 9.08 4.09 22.08
CA MET A 75 9.93 5.13 22.68
C MET A 75 10.16 6.29 21.72
N ASN A 76 10.36 5.99 20.43
CA ASN A 76 10.49 7.00 19.41
C ASN A 76 9.22 7.86 19.32
N GLU A 77 8.04 7.23 19.31
CA GLU A 77 6.75 7.93 19.31
C GLU A 77 6.57 8.84 20.54
N ILE A 78 6.92 8.38 21.74
CA ILE A 78 6.83 9.19 22.97
C ILE A 78 7.80 10.38 22.90
N ALA A 79 9.01 10.18 22.38
CA ALA A 79 10.00 11.26 22.22
C ALA A 79 9.50 12.35 21.26
N TYR A 80 8.78 11.98 20.18
CA TYR A 80 8.12 12.95 19.30
C TYR A 80 6.99 13.73 19.96
N LEU A 81 6.19 13.07 20.80
CA LEU A 81 5.07 13.71 21.50
C LEU A 81 5.55 14.68 22.60
N ASN A 82 6.75 14.47 23.13
CA ASN A 82 7.29 15.23 24.25
C ASN A 82 8.60 15.90 23.84
N ALA A 83 8.49 17.03 23.13
CA ALA A 83 9.65 17.79 22.68
C ALA A 83 10.60 18.09 23.87
N GLY A 84 11.88 17.74 23.70
CA GLY A 84 12.90 17.91 24.75
C GLY A 84 13.04 16.76 25.75
N LEU A 85 12.26 15.68 25.62
CA LEU A 85 12.44 14.44 26.38
C LEU A 85 13.45 13.53 25.68
N ALA A 86 14.52 13.15 26.39
CA ALA A 86 15.47 12.15 25.93
C ALA A 86 15.14 10.79 26.56
N LEU A 87 14.92 9.79 25.71
CA LEU A 87 14.66 8.41 26.11
C LEU A 87 15.80 7.50 25.65
N THR A 88 16.34 6.69 26.55
CA THR A 88 17.42 5.75 26.23
C THR A 88 16.95 4.32 26.40
N LEU A 89 17.08 3.50 25.37
CA LEU A 89 16.82 2.06 25.39
C LEU A 89 18.14 1.31 25.32
N THR A 90 18.42 0.47 26.32
CA THR A 90 19.59 -0.41 26.30
C THR A 90 19.16 -1.87 26.32
N ASP A 91 19.49 -2.61 25.26
CA ASP A 91 19.30 -4.06 25.21
C ASP A 91 20.59 -4.79 25.61
N SER A 92 20.66 -5.19 26.87
CA SER A 92 21.82 -5.89 27.43
C SER A 92 22.05 -7.28 26.81
N ARG A 93 21.07 -7.86 26.10
CA ARG A 93 21.24 -9.16 25.41
C ARG A 93 22.22 -9.05 24.23
N ARG A 94 22.29 -7.89 23.58
CA ARG A 94 23.18 -7.62 22.43
C ARG A 94 24.61 -7.27 22.82
N LYS A 95 24.86 -6.90 24.09
CA LYS A 95 26.23 -6.62 24.58
C LYS A 95 27.16 -7.84 24.54
N ASN A 96 26.60 -9.05 24.53
CA ASN A 96 27.37 -10.30 24.50
C ASN A 96 27.74 -10.81 23.09
N SER A 97 27.25 -10.17 22.01
CA SER A 97 27.62 -10.52 20.64
C SER A 97 28.68 -9.56 20.10
N LYS A 98 29.97 -9.77 20.43
CA LYS A 98 31.08 -9.04 19.80
C LYS A 98 31.68 -9.83 18.64
N LYS A 99 31.58 -9.30 17.40
CA LYS A 99 32.74 -8.82 16.62
C LYS A 99 32.35 -8.39 15.18
N LYS A 100 32.98 -7.27 14.77
CA LYS A 100 33.16 -6.67 13.44
C LYS A 100 32.07 -5.71 12.92
N GLY A 101 32.48 -4.44 12.82
CA GLY A 101 31.88 -3.44 11.95
C GLY A 101 31.69 -2.08 12.62
N ASN A 102 32.63 -1.15 12.41
CA ASN A 102 32.39 0.28 12.66
C ASN A 102 31.51 0.80 11.53
N ASN A 103 30.20 0.86 11.74
CA ASN A 103 29.30 1.69 10.93
C ASN A 103 28.51 2.55 11.91
N VAL A 104 28.85 3.83 11.94
CA VAL A 104 28.07 4.87 12.61
C VAL A 104 26.98 5.29 11.62
N ASP A 105 25.71 5.23 12.03
CA ASP A 105 24.58 5.72 11.26
C ASP A 105 24.46 7.26 11.38
N ALA A 106 23.65 7.89 10.53
CA ALA A 106 23.51 9.35 10.46
C ALA A 106 23.00 10.03 11.75
N ASN A 107 22.62 9.24 12.75
CA ASN A 107 22.17 9.68 14.08
C ASN A 107 23.26 9.53 15.17
N GLY A 108 24.48 9.13 14.81
CA GLY A 108 25.61 9.02 15.75
C GLY A 108 25.57 7.78 16.65
N ASN A 109 24.83 6.71 16.28
CA ASN A 109 24.80 5.50 17.09
C ASN A 109 26.06 4.67 16.85
N ASP A 110 26.78 4.39 17.94
CA ASP A 110 27.81 3.36 17.94
C ASP A 110 27.13 1.98 18.00
N GLY A 111 27.10 1.29 16.86
CA GLY A 111 26.52 -0.05 16.71
C GLY A 111 27.12 -1.13 17.62
N THR A 112 28.15 -0.81 18.42
CA THR A 112 28.85 -1.77 19.29
C THR A 112 28.23 -1.98 20.68
N LEU A 113 27.24 -1.18 21.13
CA LEU A 113 26.76 -1.21 22.53
C LEU A 113 25.30 -1.61 22.76
N GLY A 114 24.49 -1.81 21.72
CA GLY A 114 23.07 -2.20 21.88
C GLY A 114 22.20 -1.15 22.57
N THR A 115 22.68 0.10 22.66
CA THR A 115 22.00 1.25 23.24
C THR A 115 21.52 2.19 22.13
N LYS A 116 20.28 2.66 22.22
CA LYS A 116 19.69 3.66 21.32
C LYS A 116 19.13 4.83 22.11
N ILE A 117 19.33 6.04 21.60
CA ILE A 117 18.84 7.29 22.20
C ILE A 117 17.78 7.88 21.26
N PHE A 118 16.64 8.27 21.83
CA PHE A 118 15.52 8.92 21.13
C PHE A 118 15.36 10.32 21.70
N TYR A 119 15.53 11.34 20.85
CA TYR A 119 15.40 12.74 21.21
C TYR A 119 14.96 13.54 20.00
N HIS A 120 13.85 14.27 20.13
CA HIS A 120 13.26 15.06 19.06
C HIS A 120 12.93 16.46 19.59
N ALA A 121 13.65 17.47 19.11
CA ALA A 121 13.47 18.85 19.56
C ALA A 121 12.28 19.52 18.85
N GLY A 122 12.04 19.19 17.58
CA GLY A 122 10.92 19.68 16.79
C GLY A 122 9.59 18.95 17.06
N GLY A 123 9.58 17.91 17.89
CA GLY A 123 8.37 17.21 18.33
C GLY A 123 7.48 16.73 17.18
N LEU A 124 6.22 17.17 17.15
CA LEU A 124 5.24 16.78 16.13
C LEU A 124 5.65 17.18 14.70
N ALA A 125 6.46 18.22 14.54
CA ALA A 125 6.94 18.67 13.24
C ALA A 125 7.88 17.64 12.59
N GLU A 126 8.82 17.09 13.38
CA GLU A 126 9.69 16.03 12.91
C GLU A 126 8.91 14.72 12.70
N TYR A 127 7.89 14.48 13.52
CA TYR A 127 7.10 13.26 13.41
C TYR A 127 6.30 13.21 12.11
N ILE A 128 5.64 14.31 11.72
CA ILE A 128 4.88 14.34 10.48
C ILE A 128 5.78 14.29 9.24
N GLU A 129 6.98 14.87 9.32
CA GLU A 129 8.00 14.75 8.28
C GLU A 129 8.46 13.30 8.12
N LEU A 130 8.70 12.59 9.22
CA LEU A 130 9.05 11.15 9.19
C LEU A 130 7.96 10.33 8.48
N LEU A 131 6.69 10.56 8.83
CA LEU A 131 5.55 9.84 8.25
C LEU A 131 5.35 10.12 6.76
N THR A 132 5.79 11.29 6.29
CA THR A 132 5.60 11.75 4.90
C THR A 132 6.90 11.77 4.10
N SER A 133 7.98 11.21 4.64
CA SER A 133 9.32 11.25 4.05
C SER A 133 9.43 10.59 2.66
N THR A 134 8.55 9.62 2.39
CA THR A 134 8.43 8.94 1.09
C THR A 134 7.42 9.59 0.15
N LYS A 135 6.70 10.62 0.60
CA LYS A 135 5.56 11.23 -0.09
C LYS A 135 5.92 12.60 -0.66
N THR A 136 5.16 13.03 -1.67
CA THR A 136 5.37 14.32 -2.33
C THR A 136 4.47 15.37 -1.69
N PRO A 137 5.00 16.41 -1.04
CA PRO A 137 4.17 17.43 -0.40
C PRO A 137 3.35 18.21 -1.44
N LEU A 138 2.08 18.50 -1.10
CA LEU A 138 1.16 19.26 -1.95
C LEU A 138 1.52 20.75 -2.02
N VAL A 139 2.08 21.28 -0.94
CA VAL A 139 2.37 22.70 -0.74
C VAL A 139 3.84 22.86 -0.31
N GLY A 140 4.51 23.94 -0.72
CA GLY A 140 5.87 24.28 -0.27
C GLY A 140 7.00 23.76 -1.16
N ALA A 141 6.71 23.05 -2.25
CA ALA A 141 7.71 22.72 -3.26
C ALA A 141 7.91 23.90 -4.24
N GLY A 142 8.73 24.88 -3.87
CA GLY A 142 9.29 25.79 -4.87
C GLY A 142 9.95 24.97 -5.98
N SER A 143 9.42 25.08 -7.21
CA SER A 143 10.01 24.63 -8.49
C SER A 143 11.25 23.72 -8.35
N ARG A 144 11.05 22.39 -8.37
CA ARG A 144 12.13 21.44 -8.65
C ARG A 144 12.44 21.48 -10.14
N THR A 145 13.15 22.49 -10.61
CA THR A 145 13.90 22.37 -11.88
C THR A 145 15.02 21.36 -11.67
N LYS A 146 14.97 20.24 -12.40
CA LYS A 146 16.08 19.28 -12.47
C LYS A 146 17.24 19.95 -13.22
N SER A 147 18.21 20.51 -12.51
CA SER A 147 19.59 20.56 -12.98
C SER A 147 20.49 19.89 -11.94
N GLY A 148 21.42 19.07 -12.43
CA GLY A 148 22.23 18.19 -11.59
C GLY A 148 23.13 18.98 -10.64
N GLY A 149 23.19 18.52 -9.38
CA GLY A 149 24.14 18.98 -8.37
C GLY A 149 23.46 19.42 -7.07
N LYS A 150 23.65 18.62 -6.00
CA LYS A 150 23.31 18.85 -4.58
C LYS A 150 21.93 19.48 -4.27
N LYS A 151 21.07 18.69 -3.63
CA LYS A 151 19.76 19.10 -3.09
C LYS A 151 19.91 20.19 -2.01
N GLU A 152 19.80 21.46 -2.37
CA GLU A 152 19.57 22.54 -1.39
C GLU A 152 18.07 22.85 -1.30
N VAL A 153 17.49 22.63 -0.12
CA VAL A 153 16.11 23.04 0.20
C VAL A 153 16.12 24.56 0.34
N ARG A 154 15.36 25.25 -0.50
CA ARG A 154 15.22 26.71 -0.45
C ARG A 154 14.43 27.10 0.79
N LYS A 155 15.11 27.30 1.93
CA LYS A 155 14.51 27.75 3.19
C LYS A 155 13.75 29.06 2.95
N ARG A 156 12.54 29.15 3.49
CA ARG A 156 11.73 30.38 3.46
C ARG A 156 12.52 31.50 4.15
N LYS A 157 12.69 32.67 3.51
CA LYS A 157 13.32 33.84 4.13
C LYS A 157 12.40 34.32 5.26
N ARG A 158 12.73 33.95 6.50
CA ARG A 158 12.02 34.42 7.71
C ARG A 158 12.20 35.94 7.82
N SER A 159 11.12 36.70 7.70
CA SER A 159 11.06 38.08 8.21
C SER A 159 10.82 38.00 9.72
N ALA A 160 11.46 38.86 10.50
CA ALA A 160 11.28 38.90 11.97
C ALA A 160 9.84 39.19 12.40
N ASN A 161 8.98 39.66 11.48
CA ASN A 161 7.56 39.94 11.67
C ASN A 161 6.63 38.96 10.91
N ASP A 162 7.08 37.75 10.55
CA ASP A 162 6.21 36.77 9.89
C ASP A 162 5.18 36.18 10.88
N PRO A 163 3.87 36.54 10.77
CA PRO A 163 2.83 36.09 11.69
C PRO A 163 2.51 34.59 11.54
N LEU A 164 3.11 33.88 10.57
CA LEU A 164 2.97 32.43 10.38
C LEU A 164 4.20 31.62 10.81
N ALA A 165 5.24 32.25 11.37
CA ALA A 165 6.47 31.54 11.75
C ALA A 165 6.24 30.40 12.77
N GLU A 166 5.16 30.47 13.55
CA GLU A 166 4.76 29.44 14.51
C GLU A 166 3.80 28.39 13.91
N LEU A 167 3.13 28.71 12.80
CA LEU A 167 2.09 27.89 12.17
C LEU A 167 2.63 26.99 11.06
N LEU A 168 3.76 27.35 10.45
CA LEU A 168 4.38 26.59 9.37
C LEU A 168 5.78 26.15 9.77
N THR A 169 6.09 24.91 9.43
CA THR A 169 7.45 24.35 9.51
C THR A 169 8.40 25.08 8.57
N ASP A 170 9.71 24.92 8.80
CA ASP A 170 10.76 25.61 8.01
C ASP A 170 10.74 25.28 6.52
N ASP A 171 10.25 24.09 6.16
CA ASP A 171 10.04 23.66 4.78
C ASP A 171 8.76 24.27 4.17
N GLY A 172 7.91 24.93 4.96
CA GLY A 172 6.63 25.50 4.56
C GLY A 172 5.59 24.46 4.14
N CYS A 173 5.85 23.18 4.38
CA CYS A 173 5.04 22.06 3.89
C CYS A 173 4.09 21.52 4.96
N SER A 174 4.41 21.71 6.24
CA SER A 174 3.62 21.18 7.37
C SER A 174 3.06 22.32 8.23
N ILE A 175 1.79 22.19 8.60
CA ILE A 175 1.04 23.13 9.43
C ILE A 175 1.06 22.62 10.87
N LEU A 176 1.41 23.48 11.83
CA LEU A 176 1.47 23.20 13.25
C LEU A 176 0.48 24.09 14.00
N ILE A 177 -0.43 23.50 14.75
CA ILE A 177 -1.42 24.21 15.55
C ILE A 177 -1.24 23.75 16.99
N THR A 178 -0.81 24.66 17.86
CA THR A 178 -0.66 24.38 19.30
C THR A 178 -1.40 25.43 20.09
N GLY A 179 -2.18 25.02 21.08
CA GLY A 179 -2.93 25.93 21.93
C GLY A 179 -3.54 25.24 23.14
N SER A 180 -4.03 26.03 24.10
CA SER A 180 -4.82 25.52 25.20
C SER A 180 -6.19 26.18 25.18
N VAL A 181 -7.25 25.39 25.34
CA VAL A 181 -8.64 25.85 25.30
C VAL A 181 -9.32 25.46 26.61
N VAL A 182 -10.03 26.41 27.21
CA VAL A 182 -10.88 26.16 28.37
C VAL A 182 -12.28 25.82 27.85
N PRO A 183 -12.83 24.63 28.14
CA PRO A 183 -14.14 24.23 27.64
C PRO A 183 -15.26 25.16 28.14
N SER A 184 -16.08 25.66 27.22
CA SER A 184 -17.20 26.56 27.56
C SER A 184 -18.31 25.87 28.37
N SER A 185 -18.35 24.54 28.38
CA SER A 185 -19.40 23.72 29.02
C SER A 185 -19.30 23.63 30.55
N GLU A 186 -18.16 23.99 31.15
CA GLU A 186 -17.88 23.77 32.58
C GLU A 186 -17.76 25.06 33.43
N GLY A 187 -18.00 26.24 32.84
CA GLY A 187 -17.90 27.52 33.56
C GLY A 187 -16.47 27.87 34.01
N GLN A 188 -16.32 28.75 35.01
CA GLN A 188 -15.02 29.32 35.43
C GLN A 188 -14.05 28.31 36.10
N ASN A 189 -14.44 27.05 36.31
CA ASN A 189 -13.65 26.02 36.99
C ASN A 189 -13.10 24.90 36.08
N ALA A 190 -13.24 25.03 34.76
CA ALA A 190 -12.83 23.99 33.81
C ALA A 190 -11.30 23.89 33.67
N SER A 191 -10.76 22.67 33.66
CA SER A 191 -9.33 22.45 33.41
C SER A 191 -8.99 22.75 31.94
N PRO A 192 -7.88 23.46 31.65
CA PRO A 192 -7.50 23.76 30.28
C PRO A 192 -7.09 22.47 29.55
N ILE A 193 -7.62 22.29 28.34
CA ILE A 193 -7.24 21.20 27.45
C ILE A 193 -6.11 21.71 26.55
N SER A 194 -4.93 21.10 26.63
CA SER A 194 -3.84 21.40 25.70
C SER A 194 -3.99 20.57 24.43
N ILE A 195 -3.88 21.21 23.28
CA ILE A 195 -4.12 20.63 21.97
C ILE A 195 -2.91 20.94 21.09
N SER A 196 -2.37 19.91 20.45
CA SER A 196 -1.26 20.02 19.51
C SER A 196 -1.57 19.19 18.27
N VAL A 197 -1.61 19.84 17.11
CA VAL A 197 -1.96 19.24 15.83
C VAL A 197 -0.88 19.54 14.80
N ALA A 198 -0.45 18.53 14.06
CA ALA A 198 0.39 18.68 12.89
C ALA A 198 -0.35 18.16 11.66
N LEU A 199 -0.34 18.91 10.55
CA LEU A 199 -1.03 18.56 9.29
C LEU A 199 -0.07 18.70 8.12
N ARG A 200 -0.14 17.76 7.17
CA ARG A 200 0.61 17.82 5.92
C ARG A 200 -0.17 17.13 4.81
N TYR A 201 -0.39 17.85 3.72
CA TYR A 201 -0.99 17.29 2.52
C TYR A 201 0.08 16.77 1.57
N SER A 202 -0.17 15.60 0.98
CA SER A 202 0.67 15.02 -0.07
C SER A 202 -0.12 14.90 -1.36
N SER A 203 0.51 15.18 -2.51
CA SER A 203 -0.16 15.12 -3.82
C SER A 203 -0.40 13.68 -4.29
N ASP A 204 0.51 12.76 -3.94
CA ASP A 204 0.56 11.36 -4.36
C ASP A 204 -0.18 10.38 -3.43
N MET A 205 -0.99 10.89 -2.51
CA MET A 205 -1.76 10.08 -1.56
C MET A 205 -3.26 10.30 -1.76
N PHE A 206 -4.02 9.20 -1.81
CA PHE A 206 -5.47 9.18 -2.06
C PHE A 206 -6.31 8.86 -0.81
N ASP A 207 -5.67 8.44 0.28
CA ASP A 207 -6.31 8.17 1.57
C ASP A 207 -5.87 9.20 2.63
N GLU A 208 -6.62 9.30 3.73
CA GLU A 208 -6.20 10.04 4.93
C GLU A 208 -5.40 9.14 5.88
N ASN A 209 -4.40 9.70 6.56
CA ASN A 209 -3.67 9.03 7.63
C ASN A 209 -3.63 9.93 8.87
N ILE A 210 -4.49 9.65 9.85
CA ILE A 210 -4.61 10.44 11.07
C ILE A 210 -4.14 9.60 12.26
N LEU A 211 -3.04 10.02 12.89
CA LEU A 211 -2.60 9.49 14.17
C LEU A 211 -3.17 10.34 15.29
N SER A 212 -3.72 9.71 16.32
CA SER A 212 -4.35 10.43 17.42
C SER A 212 -3.87 9.93 18.79
N PHE A 213 -3.74 10.88 19.72
CA PHE A 213 -3.17 10.67 21.04
C PHE A 213 -3.94 11.47 22.09
N CYS A 214 -4.13 10.85 23.25
CA CYS A 214 -4.60 11.50 24.47
C CYS A 214 -3.62 11.20 25.60
N ASN A 215 -3.04 12.22 26.25
CA ASN A 215 -2.08 12.05 27.35
C ASN A 215 -0.94 11.07 27.02
N ASN A 216 -0.32 11.22 25.84
CA ASN A 216 0.70 10.32 25.27
C ASN A 216 0.24 8.87 24.95
N ILE A 217 -1.03 8.51 25.15
CA ILE A 217 -1.61 7.20 24.80
C ILE A 217 -2.22 7.28 23.40
N ARG A 218 -1.93 6.30 22.56
CA ARG A 218 -2.46 6.25 21.18
C ARG A 218 -3.91 5.78 21.17
N THR A 219 -4.81 6.60 20.64
CA THR A 219 -6.23 6.27 20.43
C THR A 219 -6.42 5.68 19.04
N LYS A 220 -6.29 4.35 18.92
CA LYS A 220 -6.34 3.65 17.62
C LYS A 220 -7.68 3.81 16.91
N ASP A 221 -8.76 3.89 17.68
CA ASP A 221 -10.13 3.96 17.17
C ASP A 221 -10.63 5.41 17.07
N GLY A 222 -9.75 6.39 17.35
CA GLY A 222 -10.04 7.81 17.28
C GLY A 222 -10.77 8.34 18.53
N GLY A 223 -11.82 9.13 18.33
CA GLY A 223 -12.61 9.73 19.42
C GLY A 223 -12.97 11.20 19.16
N SER A 224 -13.45 11.87 20.21
CA SER A 224 -13.95 13.25 20.16
C SER A 224 -12.96 14.25 19.56
N HIS A 225 -11.66 14.13 19.85
CA HIS A 225 -10.59 14.97 19.31
C HIS A 225 -10.41 14.80 17.80
N VAL A 226 -10.48 13.57 17.29
CA VAL A 226 -10.37 13.28 15.84
C VAL A 226 -11.60 13.79 15.10
N GLU A 227 -12.79 13.57 15.65
CA GLU A 227 -14.04 14.10 15.08
C GLU A 227 -14.03 15.63 15.02
N GLY A 228 -13.53 16.28 16.08
CA GLY A 228 -13.34 17.74 16.13
C GLY A 228 -12.40 18.24 15.04
N LEU A 229 -11.25 17.60 14.83
CA LEU A 229 -10.34 17.94 13.74
C LEU A 229 -11.02 17.78 12.37
N LYS A 230 -11.66 16.64 12.12
CA LYS A 230 -12.31 16.33 10.84
C LYS A 230 -13.39 17.35 10.51
N ALA A 231 -14.23 17.71 11.49
CA ALA A 231 -15.29 18.69 11.33
C ALA A 231 -14.73 20.10 11.06
N ALA A 232 -13.75 20.55 11.86
CA ALA A 232 -13.13 21.85 11.70
C ALA A 232 -12.50 22.04 10.33
N LEU A 233 -11.74 21.05 9.88
CA LEU A 233 -11.06 21.11 8.60
C LEU A 233 -12.07 21.23 7.44
N THR A 234 -13.09 20.37 7.41
CA THR A 234 -14.12 20.41 6.37
C THR A 234 -14.90 21.73 6.37
N ARG A 235 -15.26 22.25 7.56
CA ARG A 235 -16.01 23.50 7.68
C ARG A 235 -15.18 24.71 7.26
N THR A 236 -13.95 24.83 7.77
CA THR A 236 -13.08 25.98 7.52
C THR A 236 -12.63 26.05 6.06
N VAL A 237 -12.27 24.92 5.44
CA VAL A 237 -11.90 24.89 4.01
C VAL A 237 -13.07 25.35 3.15
N ASN A 238 -14.29 24.82 3.36
CA ASN A 238 -15.46 25.22 2.59
C ASN A 238 -15.85 26.69 2.81
N GLN A 239 -15.80 27.18 4.05
CA GLN A 239 -16.11 28.58 4.37
C GLN A 239 -15.12 29.53 3.71
N MET A 240 -13.82 29.23 3.79
CA MET A 240 -12.78 30.06 3.20
C MET A 240 -12.78 29.98 1.68
N ALA A 241 -13.05 28.81 1.08
CA ALA A 241 -13.14 28.65 -0.37
C ALA A 241 -14.28 29.48 -0.98
N LYS A 242 -15.40 29.64 -0.27
CA LYS A 242 -16.49 30.55 -0.67
C LYS A 242 -16.09 32.02 -0.49
N LYS A 243 -15.51 32.36 0.66
CA LYS A 243 -15.06 33.73 0.97
C LYS A 243 -14.03 34.26 -0.03
N THR A 244 -13.13 33.41 -0.53
CA THR A 244 -12.11 33.78 -1.53
C THR A 244 -12.61 33.69 -2.97
N GLY A 245 -13.86 33.28 -3.21
CA GLY A 245 -14.45 33.14 -4.54
C GLY A 245 -13.94 31.94 -5.36
N LYS A 246 -13.12 31.06 -4.76
CA LYS A 246 -12.63 29.83 -5.41
C LYS A 246 -13.76 28.83 -5.63
N LEU A 247 -14.73 28.79 -4.71
CA LEU A 247 -15.98 28.06 -4.85
C LEU A 247 -17.12 29.06 -5.07
N LYS A 248 -17.99 28.83 -6.07
CA LYS A 248 -19.10 29.76 -6.38
C LYS A 248 -20.11 29.79 -5.23
N ASP A 249 -20.61 30.98 -4.88
CA ASP A 249 -21.72 31.13 -3.94
C ASP A 249 -22.97 30.43 -4.48
N GLY A 250 -23.42 29.38 -3.76
CA GLY A 250 -24.53 28.51 -4.15
C GLY A 250 -24.14 27.12 -4.68
N SER A 251 -22.86 26.86 -4.91
CA SER A 251 -22.39 25.51 -5.24
C SER A 251 -22.42 24.58 -4.02
N SER A 252 -22.54 23.26 -4.27
CA SER A 252 -22.51 22.26 -3.20
C SER A 252 -21.16 22.28 -2.48
N ASN A 253 -21.19 22.20 -1.16
CA ASN A 253 -19.97 22.07 -0.36
C ASN A 253 -19.20 20.81 -0.75
N LEU A 254 -17.87 20.89 -0.67
CA LEU A 254 -17.00 19.73 -0.80
C LEU A 254 -17.22 18.79 0.39
N PRO A 255 -17.60 17.53 0.17
CA PRO A 255 -17.68 16.51 1.21
C PRO A 255 -16.36 16.37 1.96
N GLY A 256 -16.44 16.09 3.26
CA GLY A 256 -15.25 16.05 4.11
C GLY A 256 -14.24 14.96 3.75
N GLU A 257 -14.69 13.86 3.15
CA GLU A 257 -13.81 12.79 2.65
C GLU A 257 -12.82 13.30 1.60
N PHE A 258 -13.28 14.09 0.62
CA PHE A 258 -12.43 14.63 -0.44
C PHE A 258 -11.52 15.77 0.07
N VAL A 259 -11.98 16.55 1.05
CA VAL A 259 -11.15 17.58 1.70
C VAL A 259 -9.96 16.96 2.45
N ARG A 260 -10.10 15.72 2.94
CA ARG A 260 -9.06 15.01 3.68
C ARG A 260 -8.23 14.07 2.81
N GLU A 261 -8.51 14.00 1.51
CA GLU A 261 -7.74 13.19 0.59
C GLU A 261 -6.26 13.61 0.57
N GLY A 262 -5.36 12.66 0.83
CA GLY A 262 -3.93 12.91 0.89
C GLY A 262 -3.46 13.66 2.14
N LEU A 263 -4.30 13.80 3.16
CA LEU A 263 -3.94 14.39 4.44
C LEU A 263 -3.22 13.35 5.32
N THR A 264 -2.03 13.69 5.78
CA THR A 264 -1.43 13.08 6.97
C THR A 264 -1.57 14.05 8.13
N ALA A 265 -2.07 13.58 9.28
CA ALA A 265 -2.31 14.40 10.45
C ALA A 265 -1.90 13.69 11.73
N ILE A 266 -1.43 14.46 12.70
CA ILE A 266 -1.20 14.01 14.08
C ILE A 266 -1.99 14.91 15.00
N VAL A 267 -2.83 14.33 15.87
CA VAL A 267 -3.61 15.05 16.88
C VAL A 267 -3.23 14.55 18.25
N ALA A 268 -2.64 15.40 19.08
CA ALA A 268 -2.33 15.10 20.47
C ALA A 268 -3.11 16.05 21.38
N VAL A 269 -3.86 15.49 22.32
CA VAL A 269 -4.58 16.24 23.35
C VAL A 269 -4.11 15.84 24.74
N ASN A 270 -3.95 16.80 25.63
CA ASN A 270 -3.70 16.56 27.05
C ASN A 270 -4.87 17.09 27.89
N ILE A 271 -5.45 16.21 28.69
CA ILE A 271 -6.68 16.44 29.46
C ILE A 271 -6.45 15.95 30.89
N ALA A 272 -6.99 16.67 31.88
CA ALA A 272 -6.89 16.29 33.29
C ALA A 272 -7.59 14.96 33.59
N GLU A 273 -8.84 14.83 33.14
CA GLU A 273 -9.71 13.66 33.39
C GLU A 273 -10.15 13.01 32.06
N PRO A 274 -9.30 12.15 31.45
CA PRO A 274 -9.65 11.49 30.19
C PRO A 274 -10.61 10.31 30.42
N GLU A 275 -11.72 10.33 29.70
CA GLU A 275 -12.71 9.27 29.61
C GLU A 275 -12.55 8.50 28.30
N PHE A 276 -12.47 7.18 28.37
CA PHE A 276 -12.32 6.32 27.20
C PHE A 276 -13.50 5.36 27.04
N GLU A 277 -13.89 5.09 25.80
CA GLU A 277 -14.85 4.04 25.49
C GLU A 277 -14.15 2.68 25.57
N GLY A 278 -14.62 1.81 26.46
CA GLY A 278 -14.16 0.43 26.59
C GLY A 278 -12.81 0.25 27.32
N GLN A 279 -12.46 -1.03 27.56
CA GLN A 279 -11.31 -1.42 28.37
C GLN A 279 -9.94 -1.08 27.74
N THR A 280 -9.86 -1.08 26.41
CA THR A 280 -8.60 -0.95 25.66
C THR A 280 -8.09 0.48 25.52
N LYS A 281 -8.80 1.48 26.08
CA LYS A 281 -8.51 2.92 25.91
C LYS A 281 -8.32 3.32 24.43
N GLY A 282 -9.06 2.66 23.55
CA GLY A 282 -8.92 2.79 22.09
C GLY A 282 -9.51 4.08 21.54
N ARG A 283 -10.58 4.58 22.17
CA ARG A 283 -11.37 5.73 21.72
C ARG A 283 -11.62 6.73 22.85
N LEU A 284 -11.38 8.02 22.61
CA LEU A 284 -11.63 9.10 23.56
C LEU A 284 -13.12 9.49 23.55
N GLY A 285 -13.77 9.49 24.72
CA GLY A 285 -15.20 9.73 24.90
C GLY A 285 -15.59 11.12 25.41
N ASN A 286 -14.64 11.92 25.90
CA ASN A 286 -14.89 13.27 26.42
C ASN A 286 -15.61 14.19 25.40
N PRO A 287 -16.89 14.57 25.59
CA PRO A 287 -17.65 15.36 24.62
C PRO A 287 -17.15 16.81 24.48
N GLU A 288 -16.55 17.38 25.52
CA GLU A 288 -16.01 18.74 25.60
C GLU A 288 -14.73 18.95 24.78
N VAL A 289 -14.03 17.86 24.47
CA VAL A 289 -12.79 17.91 23.66
C VAL A 289 -13.10 18.25 22.21
N ARG A 290 -14.21 17.73 21.67
CA ARG A 290 -14.61 17.94 20.28
C ARG A 290 -14.78 19.43 19.92
N PRO A 291 -15.61 20.24 20.62
CA PRO A 291 -15.75 21.66 20.33
C PRO A 291 -14.47 22.48 20.62
N SER A 292 -13.68 22.04 21.60
CA SER A 292 -12.40 22.67 21.95
C SER A 292 -11.36 22.55 20.81
N VAL A 293 -11.19 21.34 20.26
CA VAL A 293 -10.35 21.11 19.06
C VAL A 293 -10.91 21.85 17.86
N ASP A 294 -12.22 21.79 17.66
CA ASP A 294 -12.87 22.42 16.51
C ASP A 294 -12.64 23.95 16.47
N THR A 295 -12.79 24.60 17.63
CA THR A 295 -12.60 26.06 17.76
C THR A 295 -11.16 26.48 17.50
N LEU A 296 -10.18 25.79 18.12
CA LEU A 296 -8.77 26.10 17.97
C LEU A 296 -8.30 25.90 16.52
N VAL A 297 -8.62 24.75 15.94
CA VAL A 297 -8.20 24.41 14.58
C VAL A 297 -8.86 25.34 13.57
N SER A 298 -10.17 25.62 13.69
CA SER A 298 -10.85 26.54 12.77
C SER A 298 -10.27 27.95 12.83
N LYS A 299 -9.92 28.45 14.02
CA LYS A 299 -9.29 29.77 14.19
C LYS A 299 -7.94 29.86 13.47
N GLU A 300 -7.04 28.92 13.75
CA GLU A 300 -5.69 28.94 13.19
C GLU A 300 -5.67 28.62 11.69
N LEU A 301 -6.52 27.71 11.20
CA LEU A 301 -6.67 27.46 9.77
C LEU A 301 -7.25 28.67 9.03
N THR A 302 -8.20 29.40 9.62
CA THR A 302 -8.72 30.64 9.02
C THR A 302 -7.61 31.67 8.87
N ARG A 303 -6.82 31.89 9.93
CA ARG A 303 -5.64 32.78 9.89
C ARG A 303 -4.63 32.35 8.83
N LEU A 304 -4.36 31.04 8.73
CA LEU A 304 -3.45 30.48 7.72
C LEU A 304 -3.94 30.77 6.29
N PHE A 305 -5.22 30.50 6.01
CA PHE A 305 -5.78 30.68 4.67
C PHE A 305 -5.96 32.15 4.27
N GLU A 306 -6.19 33.05 5.22
CA GLU A 306 -6.19 34.49 4.96
C GLU A 306 -4.82 35.02 4.56
N TRP A 307 -3.76 34.50 5.20
CA TRP A 307 -2.39 34.96 4.94
C TRP A 307 -1.68 34.18 3.82
N SER A 308 -2.12 32.96 3.53
CA SER A 308 -1.59 32.12 2.44
C SER A 308 -2.71 31.45 1.63
N PRO A 309 -3.36 32.21 0.72
CA PRO A 309 -4.42 31.70 -0.15
C PRO A 309 -3.98 30.56 -1.06
N ASP A 310 -2.68 30.48 -1.40
CA ASP A 310 -2.12 29.43 -2.25
C ASP A 310 -2.32 28.03 -1.65
N ILE A 311 -2.19 27.91 -0.33
CA ILE A 311 -2.39 26.64 0.40
C ILE A 311 -3.86 26.21 0.30
N LEU A 312 -4.78 27.14 0.50
CA LEU A 312 -6.21 26.90 0.37
C LEU A 312 -6.55 26.47 -1.05
N ASN A 313 -6.04 27.18 -2.06
CA ASN A 313 -6.30 26.88 -3.47
C ASN A 313 -5.82 25.46 -3.83
N ALA A 314 -4.61 25.09 -3.42
CA ALA A 314 -4.06 23.75 -3.67
C ALA A 314 -4.89 22.64 -3.02
N ILE A 315 -5.37 22.84 -1.79
CA ILE A 315 -6.23 21.88 -1.09
C ILE A 315 -7.60 21.77 -1.78
N VAL A 316 -8.20 22.90 -2.16
CA VAL A 316 -9.51 22.93 -2.83
C VAL A 316 -9.45 22.30 -4.23
N ASP A 317 -8.40 22.57 -5.00
CA ASP A 317 -8.21 21.98 -6.33
C ASP A 317 -8.07 20.47 -6.23
N LYS A 318 -7.23 19.96 -5.32
CA LYS A 318 -7.10 18.53 -5.07
C LYS A 318 -8.44 17.89 -4.63
N ALA A 319 -9.17 18.54 -3.73
CA ALA A 319 -10.47 18.04 -3.27
C ALA A 319 -11.54 18.05 -4.38
N SER A 320 -11.51 19.03 -5.28
CA SER A 320 -12.41 19.12 -6.43
C SER A 320 -12.12 18.03 -7.47
N ASP A 321 -10.84 17.76 -7.74
CA ASP A 321 -10.40 16.68 -8.62
C ASP A 321 -10.83 15.32 -8.07
N ALA A 322 -10.60 15.09 -6.78
CA ALA A 322 -11.03 13.91 -6.05
C ALA A 322 -12.55 13.69 -6.11
N GLN A 323 -13.34 14.75 -5.85
CA GLN A 323 -14.79 14.68 -5.93
C GLN A 323 -15.26 14.35 -7.35
N SER A 324 -14.67 15.00 -8.37
CA SER A 324 -15.02 14.78 -9.78
C SER A 324 -14.74 13.33 -10.19
N ALA A 325 -13.59 12.78 -9.77
CA ALA A 325 -13.24 11.39 -9.99
C ALA A 325 -14.20 10.42 -9.25
N ALA A 326 -14.58 10.72 -8.02
CA ALA A 326 -15.53 9.88 -7.29
C ALA A 326 -16.92 9.87 -7.94
N VAL A 327 -17.41 11.04 -8.39
CA VAL A 327 -18.70 11.17 -9.08
C VAL A 327 -18.67 10.43 -10.42
N ALA A 328 -17.60 10.59 -11.20
CA ALA A 328 -17.45 9.89 -12.46
C ALA A 328 -17.30 8.37 -12.27
N ALA A 329 -16.57 7.92 -11.23
CA ALA A 329 -16.49 6.51 -10.86
C ALA A 329 -17.86 5.94 -10.45
N ARG A 330 -18.64 6.69 -9.68
CA ARG A 330 -20.01 6.29 -9.31
C ARG A 330 -20.93 6.24 -10.52
N ALA A 331 -20.88 7.24 -11.40
CA ALA A 331 -21.66 7.25 -12.63
C ALA A 331 -21.29 6.08 -13.56
N ALA A 332 -20.01 5.73 -13.64
CA ALA A 332 -19.53 4.56 -14.38
C ALA A 332 -20.06 3.25 -13.77
N ARG A 333 -20.00 3.10 -12.44
CA ARG A 333 -20.58 1.95 -11.72
C ARG A 333 -22.09 1.86 -11.91
N ASP A 334 -22.83 2.96 -11.80
CA ASP A 334 -24.28 3.01 -11.96
C ASP A 334 -24.71 2.73 -13.42
N MET A 335 -23.90 3.14 -14.39
CA MET A 335 -24.11 2.78 -15.80
C MET A 335 -23.95 1.27 -16.02
N VAL A 336 -22.92 0.67 -15.41
CA VAL A 336 -22.69 -0.78 -15.47
C VAL A 336 -23.78 -1.53 -14.72
N ARG A 337 -24.22 -1.07 -13.55
CA ARG A 337 -25.30 -1.68 -12.78
C ARG A 337 -26.63 -1.64 -13.54
N ARG A 338 -26.99 -0.49 -14.13
CA ARG A 338 -28.19 -0.37 -14.96
C ARG A 338 -28.12 -1.25 -16.20
N LYS A 339 -26.96 -1.30 -16.88
CA LYS A 339 -26.75 -2.26 -17.97
C LYS A 339 -26.91 -3.69 -17.46
N SER A 340 -26.23 -4.10 -16.38
CA SER A 340 -26.31 -5.44 -15.81
C SER A 340 -27.73 -5.89 -15.46
N LEU A 341 -28.58 -4.98 -14.95
CA LEU A 341 -29.98 -5.27 -14.63
C LEU A 341 -30.88 -5.38 -15.88
N LEU A 342 -30.57 -4.63 -16.95
CA LEU A 342 -31.31 -4.66 -18.22
C LEU A 342 -30.76 -5.70 -19.22
N THR A 343 -29.52 -6.18 -19.03
CA THR A 343 -28.75 -6.98 -19.99
C THR A 343 -28.13 -8.24 -19.37
N SER A 344 -28.70 -8.78 -18.28
CA SER A 344 -28.28 -10.09 -17.73
C SER A 344 -28.34 -11.24 -18.77
N THR A 345 -28.95 -10.99 -19.94
CA THR A 345 -29.06 -11.90 -21.07
C THR A 345 -28.21 -11.55 -22.29
N VAL A 346 -27.54 -10.38 -22.35
CA VAL A 346 -26.76 -9.97 -23.54
C VAL A 346 -25.27 -10.22 -23.31
N LEU A 347 -24.84 -11.39 -23.73
CA LEU A 347 -23.42 -11.75 -23.77
C LEU A 347 -22.65 -10.83 -24.73
N PRO A 348 -21.36 -10.56 -24.47
CA PRO A 348 -20.53 -9.77 -25.38
C PRO A 348 -20.56 -10.37 -26.79
N GLY A 349 -20.76 -9.55 -27.83
CA GLY A 349 -20.84 -10.04 -29.22
C GLY A 349 -19.58 -10.75 -29.73
N LYS A 350 -18.45 -10.61 -29.04
CA LYS A 350 -17.19 -11.32 -29.30
C LYS A 350 -17.13 -12.71 -28.65
N LEU A 351 -17.91 -12.95 -27.60
CA LEU A 351 -17.90 -14.20 -26.87
C LEU A 351 -18.54 -15.29 -27.72
N ALA A 352 -17.78 -16.35 -27.99
CA ALA A 352 -18.37 -17.60 -28.46
C ALA A 352 -18.78 -18.39 -27.21
N ASP A 353 -20.06 -18.40 -26.86
CA ASP A 353 -20.55 -19.10 -25.66
C ASP A 353 -20.58 -20.63 -25.84
N CYS A 354 -20.72 -21.36 -24.74
CA CYS A 354 -20.98 -22.81 -24.71
C CYS A 354 -22.48 -23.11 -24.59
N ALA A 355 -22.90 -24.32 -24.94
CA ALA A 355 -24.30 -24.73 -24.87
C ALA A 355 -24.79 -25.02 -23.43
N SER A 356 -23.90 -25.55 -22.58
CA SER A 356 -24.20 -25.83 -21.18
C SER A 356 -24.49 -24.54 -20.40
N ARG A 357 -25.40 -24.64 -19.45
CA ARG A 357 -25.77 -23.57 -18.51
C ARG A 357 -25.30 -23.85 -17.09
N THR A 358 -24.71 -25.02 -16.87
CA THR A 358 -24.19 -25.48 -15.58
C THR A 358 -22.79 -24.89 -15.35
N PRO A 359 -22.60 -23.98 -14.38
CA PRO A 359 -21.32 -23.31 -14.18
C PRO A 359 -20.16 -24.26 -13.87
N GLU A 360 -20.42 -25.38 -13.19
CA GLU A 360 -19.43 -26.37 -12.76
C GLU A 360 -18.72 -27.08 -13.93
N GLU A 361 -19.46 -27.33 -15.01
CA GLU A 361 -18.96 -28.01 -16.20
C GLU A 361 -18.51 -27.03 -17.29
N SER A 362 -18.88 -25.76 -17.13
CA SER A 362 -18.62 -24.72 -18.13
C SER A 362 -17.26 -24.07 -17.91
N GLU A 363 -16.49 -23.97 -18.99
CA GLU A 363 -15.15 -23.40 -19.00
C GLU A 363 -15.08 -22.25 -19.99
N ILE A 364 -14.29 -21.23 -19.70
CA ILE A 364 -14.02 -20.12 -20.62
C ILE A 364 -12.53 -20.00 -20.89
N PHE A 365 -12.15 -20.00 -22.16
CA PHE A 365 -10.79 -19.75 -22.62
C PHE A 365 -10.67 -18.29 -23.05
N ILE A 366 -9.81 -17.55 -22.36
CA ILE A 366 -9.44 -16.19 -22.70
C ILE A 366 -8.22 -16.26 -23.60
N VAL A 367 -8.37 -15.86 -24.87
CA VAL A 367 -7.37 -16.08 -25.92
C VAL A 367 -6.82 -14.77 -26.45
N GLU A 368 -5.52 -14.75 -26.73
CA GLU A 368 -4.85 -13.62 -27.36
C GLU A 368 -5.19 -13.52 -28.86
N GLY A 369 -5.91 -12.45 -29.24
CA GLY A 369 -6.20 -12.12 -30.62
C GLY A 369 -7.29 -12.98 -31.30
N ASP A 370 -7.77 -12.48 -32.45
CA ASP A 370 -8.82 -13.14 -33.23
C ASP A 370 -8.31 -14.39 -33.98
N SER A 371 -6.99 -14.50 -34.23
CA SER A 371 -6.39 -15.63 -34.94
C SER A 371 -6.41 -16.91 -34.11
N ALA A 372 -5.82 -16.89 -32.90
CA ALA A 372 -5.84 -18.03 -32.00
C ALA A 372 -7.28 -18.34 -31.54
N ALA A 373 -8.12 -17.32 -31.34
CA ALA A 373 -9.54 -17.54 -31.04
C ALA A 373 -10.30 -18.23 -32.19
N GLY A 374 -9.91 -18.01 -33.45
CA GLY A 374 -10.44 -18.70 -34.61
C GLY A 374 -10.18 -20.20 -34.57
N SER A 375 -8.92 -20.60 -34.31
CA SER A 375 -8.53 -22.01 -34.16
C SER A 375 -9.20 -22.64 -32.93
N ALA A 376 -9.23 -21.95 -31.80
CA ALA A 376 -9.88 -22.42 -30.57
C ALA A 376 -11.39 -22.60 -30.75
N LYS A 377 -12.08 -21.67 -31.41
CA LYS A 377 -13.52 -21.76 -31.68
C LYS A 377 -13.88 -22.95 -32.55
N GLN A 378 -13.00 -23.34 -33.48
CA GLN A 378 -13.20 -24.49 -34.36
C GLN A 378 -12.90 -25.82 -33.65
N GLY A 379 -11.85 -25.86 -32.81
CA GLY A 379 -11.39 -27.09 -32.15
C GLY A 379 -12.09 -27.42 -30.81
N ARG A 380 -12.76 -26.46 -30.18
CA ARG A 380 -13.40 -26.64 -28.86
C ARG A 380 -14.56 -27.64 -28.86
N ASP A 381 -14.85 -28.16 -27.67
CA ASP A 381 -16.16 -28.72 -27.37
C ASP A 381 -17.18 -27.58 -27.14
N ARG A 382 -18.12 -27.42 -28.06
CA ARG A 382 -19.14 -26.36 -28.00
C ARG A 382 -20.12 -26.54 -26.85
N ASN A 383 -20.22 -27.74 -26.27
CA ASN A 383 -21.12 -27.98 -25.16
C ASN A 383 -20.62 -27.34 -23.86
N THR A 384 -19.31 -27.45 -23.58
CA THR A 384 -18.73 -27.08 -22.28
C THR A 384 -17.78 -25.89 -22.35
N GLN A 385 -17.22 -25.55 -23.52
CA GLN A 385 -16.15 -24.56 -23.63
C GLN A 385 -16.57 -23.29 -24.37
N ALA A 386 -16.45 -22.15 -23.70
CA ALA A 386 -16.60 -20.81 -24.24
C ALA A 386 -15.25 -20.21 -24.63
N ILE A 387 -15.21 -19.36 -25.65
CA ILE A 387 -13.99 -18.66 -26.11
C ILE A 387 -14.23 -17.16 -26.09
N LEU A 388 -13.36 -16.43 -25.40
CA LEU A 388 -13.36 -14.97 -25.37
C LEU A 388 -12.05 -14.43 -25.95
N PRO A 389 -12.06 -13.87 -27.18
CA PRO A 389 -10.90 -13.22 -27.76
C PRO A 389 -10.65 -11.86 -27.09
N LEU A 390 -9.38 -11.57 -26.78
CA LEU A 390 -8.92 -10.25 -26.37
C LEU A 390 -8.16 -9.58 -27.50
N ARG A 391 -8.42 -8.28 -27.70
CA ARG A 391 -7.71 -7.49 -28.73
C ARG A 391 -6.67 -6.57 -28.09
N GLY A 392 -5.41 -6.86 -28.38
CA GLY A 392 -4.28 -6.07 -27.89
C GLY A 392 -4.04 -6.25 -26.39
N LYS A 393 -3.20 -5.37 -25.83
CA LYS A 393 -2.82 -5.43 -24.41
C LYS A 393 -3.94 -4.87 -23.54
N ILE A 394 -4.24 -5.59 -22.46
CA ILE A 394 -5.26 -5.20 -21.49
C ILE A 394 -4.80 -3.94 -20.75
N LEU A 395 -5.75 -3.08 -20.38
CA LEU A 395 -5.48 -1.94 -19.52
C LEU A 395 -4.92 -2.42 -18.16
N ASN A 396 -3.77 -1.89 -17.74
CA ASN A 396 -3.24 -2.17 -16.41
C ASN A 396 -4.12 -1.49 -15.34
N ILE A 397 -4.79 -2.31 -14.55
CA ILE A 397 -5.78 -1.89 -13.56
C ILE A 397 -5.13 -1.34 -12.28
N GLU A 398 -3.89 -1.72 -11.99
CA GLU A 398 -3.15 -1.19 -10.83
C GLU A 398 -2.92 0.32 -10.94
N ARG A 399 -2.76 0.82 -12.18
CA ARG A 399 -2.48 2.23 -12.48
C ARG A 399 -3.72 3.01 -12.92
N ALA A 400 -4.82 2.30 -13.18
CA ALA A 400 -6.01 2.90 -13.76
C ALA A 400 -7.02 3.25 -12.68
N ALA A 401 -7.48 4.51 -12.71
CA ALA A 401 -8.65 4.93 -11.94
C ALA A 401 -9.88 4.07 -12.29
N ALA A 402 -10.78 3.86 -11.32
CA ALA A 402 -11.92 2.97 -11.46
C ALA A 402 -12.81 3.28 -12.68
N GLU A 403 -12.92 4.56 -13.06
CA GLU A 403 -13.64 4.99 -14.26
C GLU A 403 -13.09 4.39 -15.56
N LYS A 404 -11.76 4.40 -15.71
CA LYS A 404 -11.09 3.92 -16.92
C LYS A 404 -11.26 2.42 -17.08
N ILE A 405 -11.33 1.68 -15.96
CA ILE A 405 -11.65 0.25 -15.95
C ILE A 405 -13.01 0.03 -16.62
N TYR A 406 -14.04 0.77 -16.19
CA TYR A 406 -15.39 0.62 -16.71
C TYR A 406 -15.59 1.23 -18.10
N GLN A 407 -14.77 2.18 -18.54
CA GLN A 407 -14.84 2.70 -19.91
C GLN A 407 -14.17 1.76 -20.93
N ASN A 408 -13.33 0.83 -20.48
CA ASN A 408 -12.62 -0.08 -21.36
C ASN A 408 -13.53 -1.23 -21.83
N ASN A 409 -13.69 -1.35 -23.14
CA ASN A 409 -14.57 -2.36 -23.75
C ASN A 409 -14.11 -3.80 -23.52
N GLU A 410 -12.80 -4.08 -23.46
CA GLU A 410 -12.27 -5.43 -23.23
C GLU A 410 -12.54 -5.88 -21.78
N LEU A 411 -12.30 -4.99 -20.82
CA LEU A 411 -12.61 -5.25 -19.40
C LEU A 411 -14.11 -5.36 -19.16
N GLN A 412 -14.94 -4.52 -19.78
CA GLN A 412 -16.39 -4.68 -19.73
C GLN A 412 -16.84 -6.03 -20.30
N SER A 413 -16.23 -6.48 -21.40
CA SER A 413 -16.54 -7.78 -22.01
C SER A 413 -16.16 -8.92 -21.07
N LEU A 414 -15.01 -8.85 -20.41
CA LEU A 414 -14.58 -9.83 -19.39
C LEU A 414 -15.52 -9.86 -18.19
N ILE A 415 -15.81 -8.70 -17.60
CA ILE A 415 -16.71 -8.57 -16.43
C ILE A 415 -18.09 -9.13 -16.76
N SER A 416 -18.62 -8.80 -17.94
CA SER A 416 -19.93 -9.26 -18.39
C SER A 416 -19.97 -10.73 -18.77
N ALA A 417 -18.92 -11.28 -19.38
CA ALA A 417 -18.87 -12.69 -19.76
C ALA A 417 -18.83 -13.59 -18.51
N LEU A 418 -18.02 -13.20 -17.53
CA LEU A 418 -17.84 -13.97 -16.30
C LEU A 418 -18.98 -13.76 -15.29
N GLY A 419 -19.61 -12.58 -15.27
CA GLY A 419 -20.65 -12.25 -14.29
C GLY A 419 -20.06 -11.75 -12.96
N LEU A 420 -18.94 -11.01 -12.99
CA LEU A 420 -18.22 -10.59 -11.78
C LEU A 420 -18.87 -9.44 -10.99
N GLY A 421 -19.91 -8.81 -11.55
CA GLY A 421 -20.57 -7.69 -10.90
C GLY A 421 -19.73 -6.42 -10.85
N ILE A 422 -19.81 -5.67 -9.74
CA ILE A 422 -19.15 -4.38 -9.54
C ILE A 422 -17.92 -4.60 -8.65
N LYS A 423 -16.80 -3.96 -8.99
CA LYS A 423 -15.58 -4.00 -8.16
C LYS A 423 -15.88 -3.63 -6.70
N GLY A 424 -15.54 -4.52 -5.77
CA GLY A 424 -15.65 -4.31 -4.33
C GLY A 424 -16.95 -4.82 -3.69
N THR A 425 -17.86 -5.42 -4.46
CA THR A 425 -18.92 -6.27 -3.89
C THR A 425 -18.42 -7.71 -3.75
N GLU A 426 -18.89 -8.42 -2.73
CA GLU A 426 -18.63 -9.86 -2.57
C GLU A 426 -19.03 -10.63 -3.84
N LEU A 427 -18.29 -11.69 -4.17
CA LEU A 427 -18.60 -12.50 -5.34
C LEU A 427 -19.88 -13.30 -5.11
N ASP A 428 -20.90 -13.03 -5.91
CA ASP A 428 -22.05 -13.91 -5.99
C ASP A 428 -21.70 -15.12 -6.86
N LEU A 429 -21.40 -16.26 -6.22
CA LEU A 429 -21.12 -17.51 -6.92
C LEU A 429 -22.30 -17.97 -7.80
N SER A 430 -23.53 -17.57 -7.47
CA SER A 430 -24.71 -17.92 -8.27
C SER A 430 -24.77 -17.16 -9.60
N SER A 431 -24.11 -15.99 -9.68
CA SER A 431 -24.02 -15.20 -10.92
C SER A 431 -22.81 -15.55 -11.77
N LEU A 432 -21.86 -16.33 -11.24
CA LEU A 432 -20.66 -16.73 -11.96
C LEU A 432 -21.01 -17.75 -13.06
N ARG A 433 -20.74 -17.39 -14.31
CA ARG A 433 -21.14 -18.21 -15.48
C ARG A 433 -20.25 -19.44 -15.69
N TYR A 434 -18.97 -19.35 -15.32
CA TYR A 434 -17.95 -20.38 -15.60
C TYR A 434 -17.10 -20.63 -14.34
N HIS A 435 -17.03 -21.88 -13.86
CA HIS A 435 -16.17 -22.25 -12.73
C HIS A 435 -14.72 -22.52 -13.16
N ARG A 436 -14.42 -22.54 -14.46
CA ARG A 436 -13.05 -22.67 -14.95
C ARG A 436 -12.75 -21.55 -15.94
N ILE A 437 -11.89 -20.64 -15.51
CA ILE A 437 -11.40 -19.51 -16.29
C ILE A 437 -9.96 -19.85 -16.71
N VAL A 438 -9.76 -20.14 -17.99
CA VAL A 438 -8.47 -20.59 -18.54
C VAL A 438 -7.84 -19.45 -19.33
N ILE A 439 -6.67 -18.99 -18.91
CA ILE A 439 -5.85 -18.01 -19.63
C ILE A 439 -5.02 -18.79 -20.65
N MET A 440 -5.26 -18.54 -21.93
CA MET A 440 -4.57 -19.21 -23.04
C MET A 440 -3.90 -18.15 -23.93
N THR A 441 -2.65 -17.81 -23.58
CA THR A 441 -1.80 -16.82 -24.27
C THR A 441 -0.66 -17.51 -25.00
N ASP A 442 -0.05 -16.81 -25.95
CA ASP A 442 1.11 -17.33 -26.69
C ASP A 442 2.33 -17.47 -25.76
N ALA A 443 3.23 -18.40 -26.11
CA ALA A 443 4.50 -18.65 -25.41
C ALA A 443 5.57 -17.65 -25.87
N ASP A 444 5.25 -16.36 -25.77
CA ASP A 444 6.16 -15.27 -26.11
C ASP A 444 6.13 -14.16 -25.04
N VAL A 445 6.92 -13.12 -25.27
CA VAL A 445 7.04 -11.98 -24.34
C VAL A 445 5.74 -11.17 -24.21
N ASP A 446 4.92 -11.13 -25.25
CA ASP A 446 3.68 -10.37 -25.27
C ASP A 446 2.55 -11.15 -24.58
N GLY A 447 2.47 -12.46 -24.80
CA GLY A 447 1.60 -13.39 -24.10
C GLY A 447 1.91 -13.46 -22.61
N ALA A 448 3.20 -13.51 -22.22
CA ALA A 448 3.61 -13.40 -20.82
C ALA A 448 3.15 -12.08 -20.18
N HIS A 449 3.23 -10.97 -20.90
CA HIS A 449 2.76 -9.67 -20.42
C HIS A 449 1.23 -9.63 -20.27
N ILE A 450 0.48 -10.16 -21.25
CA ILE A 450 -0.99 -10.25 -21.17
C ILE A 450 -1.40 -11.15 -20.00
N ARG A 451 -0.70 -12.26 -19.78
CA ARG A 451 -0.91 -13.17 -18.64
C ARG A 451 -0.76 -12.42 -17.32
N VAL A 452 0.31 -11.65 -17.13
CA VAL A 452 0.50 -10.84 -15.91
C VAL A 452 -0.61 -9.78 -15.76
N LEU A 453 -1.04 -9.13 -16.84
CA LEU A 453 -2.15 -8.17 -16.80
C LEU A 453 -3.47 -8.81 -16.38
N LEU A 454 -3.78 -10.01 -16.89
CA LEU A 454 -4.97 -10.79 -16.50
C LEU A 454 -4.91 -11.24 -15.04
N LEU A 455 -3.76 -11.75 -14.58
CA LEU A 455 -3.57 -12.12 -13.19
C LEU A 455 -3.74 -10.92 -12.26
N THR A 456 -3.18 -9.77 -12.64
CA THR A 456 -3.36 -8.50 -11.92
C THR A 456 -4.82 -8.08 -11.87
N PHE A 457 -5.55 -8.22 -12.99
CA PHE A 457 -6.98 -7.96 -13.04
C PHE A 457 -7.76 -8.85 -12.08
N PHE A 458 -7.61 -10.17 -12.16
CA PHE A 458 -8.33 -11.09 -11.29
C PHE A 458 -8.00 -10.84 -9.82
N TYR A 459 -6.72 -10.64 -9.47
CA TYR A 459 -6.30 -10.37 -8.11
C TYR A 459 -6.86 -9.05 -7.55
N ARG A 460 -6.82 -7.96 -8.32
CA ARG A 460 -7.25 -6.62 -7.86
C ARG A 460 -8.73 -6.33 -8.01
N TYR A 461 -9.41 -7.01 -8.94
CA TYR A 461 -10.83 -6.79 -9.20
C TYR A 461 -11.69 -7.76 -8.38
N GLN A 462 -11.36 -9.05 -8.39
CA GLN A 462 -12.10 -10.07 -7.64
C GLN A 462 -11.19 -11.22 -7.18
N ARG A 463 -10.53 -11.01 -6.03
CA ARG A 463 -9.55 -11.94 -5.47
C ARG A 463 -10.15 -13.32 -5.16
N GLU A 464 -11.42 -13.35 -4.78
CA GLU A 464 -12.17 -14.56 -4.43
C GLU A 464 -12.18 -15.60 -5.57
N LEU A 465 -12.03 -15.20 -6.83
CA LEU A 465 -11.91 -16.14 -7.96
C LEU A 465 -10.64 -17.01 -7.87
N ILE A 466 -9.54 -16.42 -7.41
CA ILE A 466 -8.26 -17.10 -7.29
C ILE A 466 -8.24 -17.93 -6.00
N GLU A 467 -8.79 -17.40 -4.91
CA GLU A 467 -8.88 -18.10 -3.62
C GLU A 467 -9.77 -19.36 -3.72
N ASN A 468 -10.90 -19.27 -4.43
CA ASN A 468 -11.75 -20.43 -4.73
C ASN A 468 -11.17 -21.35 -5.81
N GLY A 469 -10.08 -20.94 -6.47
CA GLY A 469 -9.34 -21.75 -7.42
C GLY A 469 -10.05 -21.94 -8.76
N TYR A 470 -10.69 -20.91 -9.27
CA TYR A 470 -11.37 -20.92 -10.58
C TYR A 470 -10.46 -20.48 -11.74
N VAL A 471 -9.28 -19.91 -11.46
CA VAL A 471 -8.35 -19.38 -12.48
C VAL A 471 -7.23 -20.39 -12.80
N TYR A 472 -7.05 -20.65 -14.09
CA TYR A 472 -6.09 -21.60 -14.64
C TYR A 472 -5.29 -20.96 -15.78
N ILE A 473 -4.09 -21.47 -16.04
CA ILE A 473 -3.25 -21.09 -17.18
C ILE A 473 -3.05 -22.34 -18.04
N ALA A 474 -3.34 -22.21 -19.34
CA ALA A 474 -3.12 -23.28 -20.30
C ALA A 474 -1.61 -23.42 -20.62
N CYS A 475 -1.14 -24.66 -20.73
CA CYS A 475 0.24 -24.97 -21.10
C CYS A 475 0.26 -25.64 -22.48
N PRO A 476 0.34 -24.89 -23.59
CA PRO A 476 0.49 -25.46 -24.92
C PRO A 476 1.87 -26.12 -25.09
N PRO A 477 2.02 -27.08 -26.02
CA PRO A 477 3.32 -27.69 -26.31
C PRO A 477 4.25 -26.70 -27.03
N LEU A 478 5.54 -26.74 -26.71
CA LEU A 478 6.56 -25.90 -27.36
C LEU A 478 6.99 -26.49 -28.71
N TYR A 479 7.03 -27.82 -28.81
CA TYR A 479 7.54 -28.52 -29.99
C TYR A 479 6.60 -29.62 -30.48
N LYS A 480 6.63 -29.82 -31.80
CA LYS A 480 6.10 -30.99 -32.49
C LYS A 480 7.24 -31.72 -33.18
N LEU A 481 7.41 -32.99 -32.82
CA LEU A 481 8.38 -33.91 -33.42
C LEU A 481 7.64 -34.88 -34.32
N THR A 482 7.89 -34.81 -35.62
CA THR A 482 7.38 -35.78 -36.58
C THR A 482 8.49 -36.78 -36.88
N THR A 483 8.31 -38.03 -36.45
CA THR A 483 9.22 -39.13 -36.73
C THR A 483 8.70 -39.90 -37.94
N SER A 484 9.54 -40.07 -38.96
CA SER A 484 9.21 -40.85 -40.16
C SER A 484 10.08 -42.10 -40.21
N ARG A 485 9.42 -43.27 -40.20
CA ARG A 485 10.05 -44.59 -40.31
C ARG A 485 9.66 -45.22 -41.64
N THR A 486 10.62 -45.79 -42.37
CA THR A 486 10.46 -46.32 -43.74
C THR A 486 9.36 -47.38 -43.89
N VAL A 487 8.90 -47.99 -42.78
CA VAL A 487 8.00 -49.15 -42.79
C VAL A 487 6.65 -48.91 -42.06
N ASN A 488 6.51 -47.93 -41.17
CA ASN A 488 5.36 -47.82 -40.24
C ASN A 488 4.66 -46.44 -40.17
N GLY A 489 4.85 -45.59 -41.18
CA GLY A 489 4.20 -44.27 -41.24
C GLY A 489 4.82 -43.24 -40.30
N SER A 490 4.33 -41.99 -40.37
CA SER A 490 4.80 -40.87 -39.55
C SER A 490 4.07 -40.82 -38.21
N LYS A 491 4.80 -40.73 -37.10
CA LYS A 491 4.24 -40.48 -35.77
C LYS A 491 4.56 -39.06 -35.30
N GLU A 492 3.56 -38.39 -34.75
CA GLU A 492 3.67 -37.05 -34.19
C GLU A 492 3.77 -37.12 -32.66
N HIS A 493 4.75 -36.43 -32.08
CA HIS A 493 4.93 -36.30 -30.65
C HIS A 493 4.92 -34.81 -30.27
N TYR A 494 4.13 -34.45 -29.27
CA TYR A 494 4.05 -33.09 -28.72
C TYR A 494 4.84 -33.03 -27.42
N VAL A 495 5.68 -32.00 -27.31
CA VAL A 495 6.66 -31.88 -26.23
C VAL A 495 6.59 -30.51 -25.58
N TYR A 496 6.71 -30.45 -24.25
CA TYR A 496 6.41 -29.26 -23.45
C TYR A 496 7.64 -28.56 -22.88
N ASN A 497 8.80 -29.21 -22.83
CA ASN A 497 10.05 -28.62 -22.39
C ASN A 497 11.23 -29.11 -23.25
N ASP A 498 12.39 -28.44 -23.13
CA ASP A 498 13.58 -28.80 -23.90
C ASP A 498 14.18 -30.15 -23.47
N GLU A 499 14.07 -30.52 -22.19
CA GLU A 499 14.57 -31.80 -21.67
C GLU A 499 13.84 -33.01 -22.29
N GLU A 500 12.50 -32.99 -22.34
CA GLU A 500 11.68 -34.03 -22.97
C GLU A 500 12.01 -34.11 -24.46
N LYS A 501 12.29 -32.98 -25.11
CA LYS A 501 12.63 -32.93 -26.54
C LYS A 501 13.96 -33.60 -26.79
N ASP A 502 14.98 -33.28 -26.01
CA ASP A 502 16.32 -33.84 -26.15
C ASP A 502 16.33 -35.34 -25.80
N SER A 503 15.57 -35.76 -24.78
CA SER A 503 15.37 -37.18 -24.46
C SER A 503 14.73 -37.93 -25.63
N LEU A 504 13.65 -37.39 -26.22
CA LEU A 504 12.96 -38.03 -27.34
C LEU A 504 13.85 -38.05 -28.60
N LEU A 505 14.66 -37.01 -28.81
CA LEU A 505 15.59 -36.94 -29.92
C LEU A 505 16.69 -38.00 -29.78
N ASN A 506 17.23 -38.22 -28.58
CA ASN A 506 18.22 -39.27 -28.31
C ASN A 506 17.64 -40.67 -28.57
N ASP A 507 16.43 -40.95 -28.09
CA ASP A 507 15.75 -42.24 -28.29
C ASP A 507 15.48 -42.54 -29.78
N VAL A 508 15.13 -41.51 -30.53
CA VAL A 508 14.80 -41.64 -31.96
C VAL A 508 16.07 -41.69 -32.82
N THR A 509 17.15 -41.01 -32.42
CA THR A 509 18.47 -41.08 -33.08
C THR A 509 19.10 -42.47 -32.93
N ALA A 510 18.91 -43.11 -31.77
CA ALA A 510 19.28 -44.52 -31.57
C ALA A 510 18.53 -45.50 -32.48
N SER A 511 17.44 -45.07 -33.11
CA SER A 511 16.54 -45.88 -33.93
C SER A 511 16.62 -45.63 -35.44
N GLU A 512 17.61 -44.86 -35.93
CA GLU A 512 17.81 -44.47 -37.35
C GLU A 512 16.55 -43.91 -38.06
N CYS A 513 15.74 -43.11 -37.36
CA CYS A 513 14.55 -42.47 -37.94
C CYS A 513 14.84 -41.04 -38.41
N LYS A 514 14.20 -40.59 -39.50
CA LYS A 514 14.23 -39.17 -39.89
C LYS A 514 13.27 -38.37 -39.01
N VAL A 515 13.78 -37.33 -38.34
CA VAL A 515 13.00 -36.46 -37.44
C VAL A 515 12.88 -35.06 -38.02
N THR A 516 11.65 -34.54 -38.07
CA THR A 516 11.37 -33.14 -38.37
C THR A 516 10.88 -32.47 -37.10
N ILE A 517 11.53 -31.36 -36.70
CA ILE A 517 11.18 -30.58 -35.51
C ILE A 517 10.47 -29.30 -35.95
N GLN A 518 9.28 -29.05 -35.41
CA GLN A 518 8.55 -27.80 -35.56
C GLN A 518 8.39 -27.16 -34.18
N ARG A 519 8.84 -25.90 -34.03
CA ARG A 519 8.57 -25.10 -32.83
C ARG A 519 7.31 -24.27 -33.07
N PHE A 520 6.39 -24.26 -32.11
CA PHE A 520 5.24 -23.36 -32.14
C PHE A 520 5.65 -22.02 -31.53
N LYS A 521 5.39 -20.92 -32.25
CA LYS A 521 5.64 -19.56 -31.71
C LYS A 521 4.37 -18.88 -31.22
N GLY A 522 3.23 -19.22 -31.83
CA GLY A 522 1.92 -18.71 -31.41
C GLY A 522 0.85 -19.77 -31.60
N LEU A 523 -0.21 -19.67 -30.80
CA LEU A 523 -1.36 -20.58 -30.81
C LEU A 523 -2.11 -20.55 -32.14
N GLY A 524 -2.05 -19.43 -32.87
CA GLY A 524 -2.64 -19.29 -34.20
C GLY A 524 -1.97 -20.14 -35.29
N GLU A 525 -0.75 -20.64 -35.06
CA GLU A 525 -0.04 -21.54 -35.99
C GLU A 525 -0.51 -22.99 -35.88
N MET A 526 -1.23 -23.33 -34.80
CA MET A 526 -1.74 -24.68 -34.56
C MET A 526 -3.06 -24.91 -35.28
N MET A 527 -3.18 -26.07 -35.92
CA MET A 527 -4.46 -26.50 -36.49
C MET A 527 -5.48 -26.79 -35.38
N PRO A 528 -6.80 -26.59 -35.59
CA PRO A 528 -7.82 -26.77 -34.56
C PRO A 528 -7.77 -28.14 -33.84
N GLU A 529 -7.53 -29.22 -34.58
CA GLU A 529 -7.41 -30.58 -34.03
C GLU A 529 -6.16 -30.77 -33.15
N GLN A 530 -5.06 -30.08 -33.50
CA GLN A 530 -3.82 -30.10 -32.73
C GLN A 530 -4.02 -29.33 -31.43
N LEU A 531 -4.64 -28.15 -31.50
CA LEU A 531 -4.94 -27.33 -30.33
C LEU A 531 -5.89 -28.06 -29.36
N TRP A 532 -6.90 -28.76 -29.89
CA TRP A 532 -7.78 -29.61 -29.11
C TRP A 532 -7.01 -30.71 -28.37
N SER A 533 -6.32 -31.58 -29.12
CA SER A 533 -5.68 -32.78 -28.58
C SER A 533 -4.54 -32.51 -27.59
N THR A 534 -3.95 -31.31 -27.63
CA THR A 534 -2.80 -30.94 -26.81
C THR A 534 -3.16 -30.04 -25.62
N THR A 535 -4.04 -29.05 -25.82
CA THR A 535 -4.22 -27.94 -24.85
C THR A 535 -5.66 -27.84 -24.34
N MET A 536 -6.67 -28.22 -25.12
CA MET A 536 -8.08 -27.98 -24.74
C MET A 536 -8.82 -29.24 -24.26
N ASP A 537 -8.40 -30.43 -24.69
CA ASP A 537 -9.00 -31.72 -24.32
C ASP A 537 -8.86 -31.98 -22.80
N PRO A 538 -9.97 -32.02 -22.04
CA PRO A 538 -9.93 -32.25 -20.60
C PRO A 538 -9.25 -33.56 -20.18
N ALA A 539 -9.20 -34.56 -21.06
CA ALA A 539 -8.58 -35.85 -20.77
C ALA A 539 -7.05 -35.84 -20.91
N ARG A 540 -6.48 -34.89 -21.67
CA ARG A 540 -5.04 -34.89 -22.04
C ARG A 540 -4.29 -33.63 -21.68
N ARG A 541 -4.98 -32.50 -21.53
CA ARG A 541 -4.34 -31.20 -21.31
C ARG A 541 -3.61 -31.12 -19.97
N LYS A 542 -2.57 -30.29 -19.94
CA LYS A 542 -1.89 -29.84 -18.72
C LYS A 542 -2.24 -28.37 -18.48
N MET A 543 -2.55 -28.00 -17.24
CA MET A 543 -2.86 -26.63 -16.85
C MET A 543 -2.23 -26.33 -15.49
N LEU A 544 -1.85 -25.07 -15.29
CA LEU A 544 -1.42 -24.57 -13.99
C LEU A 544 -2.63 -23.94 -13.29
N LYS A 545 -2.88 -24.34 -12.04
CA LYS A 545 -3.90 -23.71 -11.19
C LYS A 545 -3.26 -22.56 -10.44
N VAL A 546 -3.85 -21.37 -10.53
CA VAL A 546 -3.33 -20.18 -9.84
C VAL A 546 -3.84 -20.20 -8.40
N THR A 547 -2.94 -20.06 -7.44
CA THR A 547 -3.24 -19.96 -5.99
C THR A 547 -2.54 -18.74 -5.39
N VAL A 548 -3.03 -18.27 -4.24
CA VAL A 548 -2.40 -17.20 -3.46
C VAL A 548 -2.08 -17.76 -2.08
N ASP A 549 -0.79 -17.99 -1.81
CA ASP A 549 -0.33 -18.53 -0.54
C ASP A 549 -0.16 -17.41 0.52
N ASP A 550 0.45 -16.29 0.11
CA ASP A 550 0.63 -15.10 0.95
C ASP A 550 0.08 -13.86 0.23
N CYS A 551 -1.09 -13.41 0.70
CA CYS A 551 -1.75 -12.21 0.19
C CYS A 551 -0.87 -10.94 0.34
N ALA A 552 -0.12 -10.80 1.42
CA ALA A 552 0.69 -9.60 1.65
C ALA A 552 1.91 -9.55 0.70
N ALA A 553 2.57 -10.68 0.49
CA ALA A 553 3.66 -10.79 -0.47
C ALA A 553 3.17 -10.59 -1.91
N ALA A 554 2.06 -11.21 -2.29
CA ALA A 554 1.45 -11.05 -3.61
C ALA A 554 1.05 -9.59 -3.88
N ASP A 555 0.45 -8.92 -2.89
CA ASP A 555 0.09 -7.50 -2.98
C ASP A 555 1.31 -6.62 -3.23
N SER A 556 2.37 -6.83 -2.43
CA SER A 556 3.61 -6.07 -2.54
C SER A 556 4.26 -6.29 -3.91
N MET A 557 4.34 -7.53 -4.38
CA MET A 557 4.92 -7.86 -5.68
C MET A 557 4.13 -7.23 -6.83
N LEU A 558 2.80 -7.33 -6.82
CA LEU A 558 1.95 -6.68 -7.84
C LEU A 558 2.08 -5.16 -7.79
N SER A 559 2.15 -4.55 -6.61
CA SER A 559 2.35 -3.11 -6.47
C SER A 559 3.70 -2.65 -7.05
N ILE A 560 4.77 -3.41 -6.83
CA ILE A 560 6.10 -3.14 -7.40
C ILE A 560 6.08 -3.30 -8.93
N LEU A 561 5.59 -4.44 -9.42
CA LEU A 561 5.63 -4.78 -10.84
C LEU A 561 4.65 -3.96 -11.68
N MET A 562 3.46 -3.67 -11.15
CA MET A 562 2.35 -3.10 -11.92
C MET A 562 1.99 -1.67 -11.50
N GLY A 563 2.50 -1.15 -10.38
CA GLY A 563 2.16 0.20 -9.87
C GLY A 563 2.75 1.38 -10.65
N ASP A 564 2.63 2.59 -10.10
CA ASP A 564 3.11 3.81 -10.77
C ASP A 564 4.60 4.11 -10.52
N ALA A 565 5.16 3.58 -9.42
CA ALA A 565 6.53 3.86 -9.03
C ALA A 565 7.53 3.11 -9.92
N VAL A 566 8.27 3.86 -10.75
CA VAL A 566 9.26 3.30 -11.69
C VAL A 566 10.53 2.80 -10.99
N ALA A 567 10.99 3.51 -9.95
CA ALA A 567 12.25 3.20 -9.28
C ALA A 567 12.25 1.81 -8.60
N PRO A 568 11.24 1.45 -7.77
CA PRO A 568 11.20 0.12 -7.15
C PRO A 568 11.15 -1.01 -8.19
N ARG A 569 10.41 -0.82 -9.29
CA ARG A 569 10.37 -1.79 -10.38
C ARG A 569 11.73 -1.97 -11.03
N LYS A 570 12.43 -0.87 -11.31
CA LYS A 570 13.75 -0.92 -11.94
C LYS A 570 14.75 -1.66 -11.04
N ASP A 571 14.74 -1.34 -9.75
CA ASP A 571 15.60 -2.00 -8.76
C ASP A 571 15.28 -3.50 -8.66
N PHE A 572 13.99 -3.86 -8.68
CA PHE A 572 13.55 -5.25 -8.71
C PHE A 572 14.09 -6.00 -9.94
N ILE A 573 13.93 -5.43 -11.14
CA ILE A 573 14.43 -6.02 -12.39
C ILE A 573 15.94 -6.16 -12.33
N SER A 574 16.68 -5.12 -11.93
CA SER A 574 18.14 -5.18 -11.84
C SER A 574 18.65 -6.22 -10.85
N THR A 575 17.97 -6.41 -9.72
CA THR A 575 18.36 -7.38 -8.68
C THR A 575 18.11 -8.82 -9.12
N HIS A 576 17.03 -9.08 -9.89
CA HIS A 576 16.63 -10.44 -10.26
C HIS A 576 17.10 -10.85 -11.67
N ALA A 577 17.45 -9.91 -12.55
CA ALA A 577 17.87 -10.21 -13.92
C ALA A 577 19.14 -11.07 -13.98
N GLU A 578 20.10 -10.88 -13.07
CA GLU A 578 21.36 -11.63 -13.05
C GLU A 578 21.20 -13.09 -12.60
N ASN A 579 20.16 -13.38 -11.82
CA ASN A 579 19.89 -14.72 -11.27
C ASN A 579 18.85 -15.49 -12.10
N LEU A 580 18.35 -14.90 -13.19
CA LEU A 580 17.33 -15.50 -14.04
C LEU A 580 17.97 -16.58 -14.92
N LYS A 581 17.56 -17.84 -14.76
CA LYS A 581 17.89 -18.90 -15.72
C LYS A 581 16.86 -18.88 -16.84
N LEU A 582 17.32 -19.12 -18.07
CA LEU A 582 16.42 -19.25 -19.23
C LEU A 582 15.42 -20.40 -19.02
N ASP A 583 15.82 -21.45 -18.30
CA ASP A 583 14.97 -22.60 -17.98
C ASP A 583 13.81 -22.26 -17.02
N ASP A 584 13.91 -21.14 -16.29
CA ASP A 584 12.86 -20.65 -15.38
C ASP A 584 11.83 -19.75 -16.11
N LEU A 585 12.02 -19.48 -17.40
CA LEU A 585 11.11 -18.70 -18.24
C LEU A 585 10.21 -19.63 -19.05
N ASP A 586 8.89 -19.46 -18.92
CA ASP A 586 7.88 -20.07 -19.80
C ASP A 586 7.92 -19.43 -21.23
N VAL A 587 9.04 -19.53 -21.97
CA VAL A 587 9.24 -18.98 -23.34
C VAL A 587 9.95 -19.93 -24.29
#